data_AF-A0A0L0DNQ2-F1
#
_entry.id   AF-A0A0L0DNQ2-F1
#
_cell.length_a   1.000
_cell.length_b   1.000
_cell.length_c   1.000
_cell.angle_alpha   90.00
_cell.angle_beta   90.00
_cell.angle_gamma   90.00
#
_symmetry.space_group_name_H-M   'P 1'
#
loop_
_entity.id
_entity.type
_entity.pdbx_description
1 polymer ?
#
loop_
_entity_poly.entity_id
_entity_poly.type
_entity_poly.pdbx_seq_one_letter_code
_entity_poly.pdbx_strand_id
1 'polypeptide(L)' 'MSRFNPQAELWRLHPVITKANNIRSMFPGFGIALGAFGVYCLGDFVVSSMTSSSSGHGSDSAHGGH' A
#
# COMPACT_ATOMS: atom_id res chain seq x y z
N MET A 1 -51.28 -0.73 -3.93
CA MET A 1 -49.86 -0.44 -4.27
C MET A 1 -49.34 0.67 -3.38
N SER A 2 -48.57 0.37 -2.33
CA SER A 2 -47.86 1.43 -1.58
C SER A 2 -46.75 2.00 -2.45
N ARG A 3 -46.85 3.30 -2.76
CA ARG A 3 -45.78 4.05 -3.42
C ARG A 3 -44.66 4.20 -2.40
N PHE A 4 -43.58 3.44 -2.58
CA PHE A 4 -42.32 3.72 -1.91
C PHE A 4 -41.95 5.15 -2.32
N ASN A 5 -42.01 6.10 -1.37
CA ASN A 5 -41.71 7.51 -1.63
C ASN A 5 -40.27 7.78 -1.16
N PRO A 6 -39.25 7.57 -2.01
CA PRO A 6 -37.85 7.61 -1.60
C PRO A 6 -37.44 8.97 -1.02
N GLN A 7 -38.08 10.07 -1.41
CA GLN A 7 -37.82 11.40 -0.82
C GLN A 7 -38.04 11.45 0.70
N ALA A 8 -39.02 10.72 1.22
CA ALA A 8 -39.32 10.67 2.64
C ALA A 8 -38.38 9.74 3.43
N GLU A 9 -37.48 9.00 2.77
CA GLU A 9 -36.48 8.16 3.44
C GLU A 9 -35.07 8.81 3.36
N LEU A 10 -34.88 9.77 2.44
CA LEU A 10 -33.61 10.49 2.25
C LEU A 10 -33.21 11.38 3.43
N TRP A 11 -34.17 11.92 4.19
CA TRP A 11 -33.84 12.71 5.39
C TRP A 11 -33.24 11.85 6.52
N ARG A 12 -33.45 10.52 6.49
CA ARG A 12 -32.82 9.56 7.42
C ARG A 12 -31.44 9.09 6.93
N LEU A 13 -31.16 9.26 5.65
CA LEU A 13 -29.90 8.90 5.02
C LEU A 13 -28.92 10.06 5.21
N HIS A 14 -28.38 10.18 6.42
CA HIS A 14 -27.41 11.21 6.74
C HIS A 14 -26.07 10.92 6.02
N PRO A 15 -25.55 11.83 5.17
CA PRO A 15 -24.31 11.62 4.41
C PRO A 15 -23.05 11.45 5.28
N VAL A 16 -23.14 11.73 6.58
CA VAL A 16 -22.05 11.48 7.55
C VAL A 16 -21.88 9.99 7.88
N ILE A 17 -22.92 9.17 7.68
CA ILE A 17 -22.90 7.71 7.91
C ILE A 17 -22.69 6.95 6.57
N THR A 18 -22.05 7.58 5.59
CA THR A 18 -21.59 6.86 4.40
C THR A 18 -20.59 5.79 4.84
N LYS A 19 -20.76 4.55 4.36
CA LYS A 19 -19.87 3.41 4.69
C LYS A 19 -18.38 3.74 4.53
N ALA A 20 -18.04 4.60 3.57
CA ALA A 20 -16.69 5.10 3.36
C ALA A 20 -16.12 5.91 4.55
N ASN A 21 -16.94 6.71 5.23
CA ASN A 21 -16.52 7.49 6.40
C ASN A 21 -16.28 6.58 7.62
N ASN A 22 -17.11 5.54 7.79
CA ASN A 22 -16.89 4.52 8.82
C ASN A 22 -15.60 3.73 8.59
N ILE A 23 -15.30 3.33 7.35
CA ILE A 23 -14.03 2.64 7.02
C ILE A 23 -12.83 3.56 7.30
N ARG A 24 -12.94 4.86 6.97
CA ARG A 24 -11.89 5.85 7.26
C ARG A 24 -11.71 6.10 8.76
N SER A 25 -12.79 6.06 9.53
CA SER A 25 -12.77 6.29 10.98
C SER A 25 -12.39 5.05 11.80
N MET A 26 -12.57 3.84 11.26
CA MET A 26 -12.21 2.59 11.93
C MET A 26 -10.70 2.41 12.09
N PHE A 27 -9.91 2.93 11.14
CA PHE A 27 -8.46 2.87 11.22
C PHE A 27 -7.86 4.27 11.09
N PRO A 28 -7.90 5.06 12.18
CA PRO A 28 -7.31 6.39 12.19
C PRO A 28 -5.81 6.26 11.89
N GLY A 29 -5.37 6.83 10.76
CA GLY A 29 -3.96 6.80 10.36
C GLY A 29 -3.53 5.64 9.45
N PHE A 30 -4.42 4.73 9.04
CA PHE A 30 -4.06 3.61 8.14
C PHE A 30 -3.39 4.05 6.85
N GLY A 31 -3.85 5.16 6.25
CA GLY A 31 -3.24 5.68 5.03
C GLY A 31 -1.80 6.14 5.20
N ILE A 32 -1.46 6.72 6.36
CA ILE A 32 -0.09 7.16 6.67
C ILE A 32 0.78 5.94 7.00
N ALA A 33 0.27 4.99 7.76
CA ALA A 33 0.96 3.73 8.05
C ALA A 33 1.29 2.96 6.76
N LEU A 34 0.34 2.87 5.83
CA LEU A 34 0.55 2.22 4.54
C LEU A 34 1.61 2.95 3.70
N GLY A 35 1.59 4.29 3.69
CA GLY A 35 2.60 5.10 3.03
C GLY A 35 4.01 4.88 3.61
N ALA A 36 4.14 4.90 4.94
CA ALA A 36 5.40 4.68 5.63
C ALA A 36 5.95 3.26 5.36
N PHE A 37 5.09 2.24 5.43
CA PHE A 37 5.46 0.87 5.12
C PHE A 37 5.89 0.70 3.65
N GLY A 38 5.17 1.32 2.71
CA GLY A 38 5.53 1.29 1.29
C GLY A 38 6.91 1.91 1.02
N VAL A 39 7.22 3.06 1.65
CA VAL A 39 8.54 3.70 1.53
C VAL A 39 9.63 2.80 2.11
N TYR A 40 9.39 2.15 3.24
CA TYR A 40 10.34 1.21 3.84
C TYR A 40 10.65 0.04 2.90
N CYS A 41 9.62 -0.61 2.34
CA CYS A 41 9.81 -1.70 1.39
C CYS A 41 10.51 -1.26 0.10
N LEU A 42 10.19 -0.07 -0.42
CA LEU A 42 10.86 0.48 -1.61
C LEU A 42 12.34 0.79 -1.32
N GLY A 43 12.64 1.31 -0.13
CA GLY A 43 14.02 1.57 0.29
C GLY A 43 14.86 0.29 0.28
N ASP A 44 14.35 -0.77 0.91
CA ASP A 44 15.05 -2.06 0.99
C ASP A 44 15.24 -2.71 -0.40
N PHE A 45 14.21 -2.64 -1.25
CA PHE A 45 14.27 -3.13 -2.63
C PHE A 45 15.28 -2.36 -3.48
N VAL A 46 15.26 -1.03 -3.42
CA VAL A 46 16.17 -0.17 -4.21
C VAL A 46 17.62 -0.34 -3.76
N VAL A 47 17.88 -0.35 -2.45
CA VAL A 47 19.23 -0.56 -1.90
C VAL A 47 19.74 -1.95 -2.27
N SER A 48 18.92 -2.99 -2.13
CA SER A 48 19.29 -4.36 -2.51
C SER A 48 19.55 -4.48 -4.02
N SER A 49 18.70 -3.89 -4.87
CA SER A 49 18.92 -3.89 -6.33
C SER A 49 20.15 -3.10 -6.75
N MET A 50 20.42 -1.94 -6.15
CA MET A 50 21.61 -1.13 -6.46
C MET A 50 22.90 -1.84 -6.06
N THR A 51 22.92 -2.44 -4.87
CA THR A 51 24.09 -3.19 -4.35
C THR A 51 24.32 -4.48 -5.14
N SER A 52 23.26 -5.14 -5.61
CA SER A 52 23.35 -6.34 -6.47
C SER A 52 23.80 -6.02 -7.90
N SER A 53 23.50 -4.81 -8.38
CA SER A 53 23.87 -4.34 -9.73
C SER A 53 25.31 -3.83 -9.82
N SER A 54 25.95 -3.53 -8.68
CA SER A 54 27.39 -3.21 -8.60
C SER A 54 28.31 -4.43 -8.48
N SER A 55 27.77 -5.65 -8.41
CA SER A 55 28.56 -6.89 -8.51
C SER A 55 28.91 -7.20 -9.97
N GLY A 56 29.65 -6.29 -10.59
CA GLY A 56 30.33 -6.52 -11.85
C GLY A 56 31.65 -7.27 -11.64
N HIS A 57 31.80 -8.37 -12.38
CA HIS A 57 33.06 -8.85 -12.97
C HIS A 57 34.19 -9.35 -12.04
N GLY A 58 34.12 -10.62 -11.64
CA GLY A 58 35.31 -11.43 -11.32
C GLY A 58 35.59 -12.38 -12.49
N SER A 59 36.42 -11.93 -13.43
CA SER A 59 36.98 -12.75 -14.51
C SER A 59 38.47 -12.92 -14.26
N ASP A 60 38.88 -14.02 -13.64
CA ASP A 60 40.24 -14.55 -13.59
C ASP A 60 40.15 -16.04 -13.19
N SER A 61 40.24 -16.99 -14.13
CA SER A 61 41.44 -17.55 -14.76
C SER A 61 42.38 -18.25 -13.79
N ALA A 62 42.32 -19.59 -13.82
CA ALA A 62 43.42 -20.57 -13.69
C ALA A 62 44.45 -20.41 -12.56
N HIS A 63 44.69 -21.49 -11.78
CA HIS A 63 45.98 -22.20 -11.71
C HIS A 63 46.02 -23.21 -10.54
N GLY A 64 46.11 -24.50 -10.87
CA GLY A 64 47.02 -25.49 -10.28
C GLY A 64 46.92 -25.87 -8.79
N GLY A 65 46.85 -27.18 -8.55
CA GLY A 65 47.85 -27.80 -7.68
C GLY A 65 47.35 -28.82 -6.65
N HIS A 66 47.73 -30.07 -6.92
CA HIS A 66 47.91 -31.22 -6.01
C HIS A 66 46.66 -32.01 -5.58
#